data_AF-A0A8T4AHY1-F1
#
_entry.id   AF-A0A8T4AHY1-F1
#
_cell.length_a   1.000
_cell.length_b   1.000
_cell.length_c   1.000
_cell.angle_alpha   90.00
_cell.angle_beta   90.00
_cell.angle_gamma   90.00
#
_symmetry.space_group_name_H-M   'P 1'
#
loop_
_entity.id
_entity.type
_entity.pdbx_description
1 polymer ?
#
loop_
_entity_poly.entity_id
_entity_poly.type
_entity_poly.pdbx_seq_one_letter_code
_entity_poly.pdbx_strand_id
1 'polypeptide(L)'
;PVIEPVDKDWEKLQMSFSYTFKNQPYEFHNAGLWPMVTGFYVADLAARGKLEEARRYLDGIHRANALEMEGAPWSFPEYVHGRKFTAGGTRQQGWSAAAAVIGHHALEGVPLLRGRP
;
A
#
# COMPACT_ATOMS: atom_id res chain seq x y z
N PRO A 1 12.67 -5.68 7.12
CA PRO A 1 12.60 -7.16 7.10
C PRO A 1 11.36 -7.60 7.88
N VAL A 2 10.80 -8.76 7.57
CA VAL A 2 9.68 -9.32 8.36
C VAL A 2 10.24 -9.72 9.72
N ILE A 3 9.53 -9.37 10.78
CA ILE A 3 9.86 -9.75 12.15
C ILE A 3 8.97 -10.93 12.53
N GLU A 4 9.57 -12.06 12.87
CA GLU A 4 8.91 -13.28 13.31
C GLU A 4 8.96 -13.41 14.85
N PRO A 5 8.10 -14.23 15.48
CA PRO A 5 8.10 -14.43 16.94
C PRO A 5 9.44 -14.88 17.54
N VAL A 6 10.29 -15.51 16.73
CA VAL A 6 11.62 -15.96 17.13
C VAL A 6 12.66 -14.84 17.17
N ASP A 7 12.36 -13.68 16.57
CA ASP A 7 13.30 -12.56 16.47
C ASP A 7 13.33 -11.73 17.75
N LYS A 8 14.53 -11.28 18.13
CA LYS A 8 14.75 -10.43 19.31
C LYS A 8 13.91 -9.15 19.32
N ASP A 9 13.52 -8.65 18.15
CA ASP A 9 12.77 -7.39 18.01
C ASP A 9 11.25 -7.60 18.09
N TRP A 10 10.78 -8.85 18.23
CA TRP A 10 9.37 -9.19 18.39
C TRP A 10 8.74 -8.54 19.61
N GLU A 11 9.42 -8.58 20.77
CA GLU A 11 8.90 -7.98 22.01
C GLU A 11 8.67 -6.46 21.85
N LYS A 12 9.59 -5.77 21.18
CA LYS A 12 9.46 -4.32 20.91
C LYS A 12 8.30 -4.04 19.97
N LEU A 13 8.16 -4.86 18.93
CA LEU A 13 7.02 -4.80 18.03
C LEU A 13 5.73 -4.98 18.83
N GLN A 14 5.72 -5.89 19.80
CA GLN A 14 4.58 -6.19 20.65
C GLN A 14 4.21 -5.09 21.65
N MET A 15 5.07 -4.12 21.93
CA MET A 15 4.73 -3.01 22.83
C MET A 15 4.11 -1.80 22.10
N SER A 16 3.97 -1.86 20.76
CA SER A 16 3.66 -0.69 19.93
C SER A 16 2.17 -0.53 19.57
N PHE A 17 1.22 -0.80 20.48
CA PHE A 17 -0.22 -0.70 20.13
C PHE A 17 -1.16 -0.33 21.29
N SER A 18 -2.25 0.34 20.91
CA SER A 18 -3.24 0.91 21.84
C SER A 18 -4.28 -0.09 22.36
N TYR A 19 -4.54 -1.22 21.68
CA TYR A 19 -5.60 -2.17 22.07
C TYR A 19 -5.33 -3.64 21.70
N THR A 20 -5.00 -3.94 20.44
CA THR A 20 -4.75 -5.30 19.92
C THR A 20 -3.55 -5.31 18.99
N PHE A 21 -2.77 -6.39 18.99
CA PHE A 21 -1.59 -6.54 18.15
C PHE A 21 -1.97 -6.65 16.66
N LYS A 22 -1.46 -5.75 15.81
CA LYS A 22 -1.76 -5.66 14.37
C LYS A 22 -0.57 -5.97 13.45
N ASN A 23 0.61 -6.29 14.00
CA ASN A 23 1.85 -6.41 13.24
C ASN A 23 2.36 -7.86 13.19
N GLN A 24 1.45 -8.82 12.96
CA GLN A 24 1.88 -10.18 12.63
C GLN A 24 2.75 -10.19 11.37
N PRO A 25 3.56 -11.24 11.12
CA PRO A 25 4.38 -11.32 9.92
C PRO A 25 3.56 -11.03 8.65
N TYR A 26 4.06 -10.10 7.83
CA TYR A 26 3.44 -9.63 6.58
C TYR A 26 2.17 -8.80 6.74
N GLU A 27 1.82 -8.39 7.96
CA GLU A 27 0.68 -7.54 8.26
C GLU A 27 1.10 -6.12 8.66
N PHE A 28 0.31 -5.13 8.26
CA PHE A 28 0.43 -3.74 8.67
C PHE A 28 1.85 -3.18 8.51
N HIS A 29 2.50 -2.73 9.59
CA HIS A 29 3.87 -2.21 9.54
C HIS A 29 4.94 -3.32 9.43
N ASN A 30 4.59 -4.56 9.76
CA ASN A 30 5.48 -5.71 9.65
C ASN A 30 5.40 -6.34 8.25
N ALA A 31 5.85 -5.58 7.24
CA ALA A 31 5.88 -5.98 5.84
C ALA A 31 4.50 -6.19 5.17
N GLY A 32 3.48 -5.46 5.61
CA GLY A 32 2.29 -5.22 4.80
C GLY A 32 2.61 -4.35 3.58
N LEU A 33 1.85 -4.52 2.50
CA LEU A 33 1.92 -3.72 1.28
C LEU A 33 0.93 -2.58 1.36
N TRP A 34 1.36 -1.37 1.02
CA TRP A 34 0.55 -0.17 1.18
C TRP A 34 0.29 0.48 -0.18
N PRO A 35 -0.97 0.51 -0.65
CA PRO A 35 -1.32 1.18 -1.90
C PRO A 35 -0.84 2.63 -1.94
N MET A 36 -0.99 3.37 -0.83
CA MET A 36 -0.50 4.75 -0.67
C MET A 36 0.98 4.91 -1.05
N VAL A 37 1.86 4.13 -0.42
CA VAL A 37 3.31 4.20 -0.67
C VAL A 37 3.63 3.82 -2.12
N THR A 38 2.92 2.83 -2.65
CA THR A 38 3.06 2.42 -4.05
C THR A 38 2.64 3.53 -5.00
N GLY A 39 1.59 4.31 -4.69
CA GLY A 39 1.17 5.46 -5.49
C GLY A 39 2.23 6.55 -5.58
N PHE A 40 2.93 6.83 -4.47
CA PHE A 40 4.07 7.74 -4.48
C PHE A 40 5.21 7.23 -5.36
N TYR A 41 5.47 5.91 -5.31
CA TYR A 41 6.48 5.30 -6.16
C TYR A 41 6.11 5.33 -7.65
N VAL A 42 4.85 5.11 -7.99
CA VAL A 42 4.33 5.30 -9.37
C VAL A 42 4.60 6.73 -9.84
N ALA A 43 4.34 7.73 -9.00
CA ALA A 43 4.59 9.13 -9.35
C ALA A 43 6.09 9.42 -9.58
N ASP A 44 6.99 8.89 -8.74
CA ASP A 44 8.45 9.01 -8.95
C ASP A 44 8.89 8.38 -10.28
N LEU A 45 8.43 7.15 -10.53
CA LEU A 45 8.74 6.42 -11.77
C LEU A 45 8.27 7.20 -12.99
N ALA A 46 7.04 7.71 -12.98
CA ALA A 46 6.49 8.50 -14.07
C ALA A 46 7.28 9.80 -14.28
N ALA A 47 7.61 10.53 -13.20
CA ALA A 47 8.41 11.75 -13.27
C ALA A 47 9.81 11.53 -13.86
N ARG A 48 10.34 10.31 -13.76
CA ARG A 48 11.65 9.89 -14.30
C ARG A 48 11.56 9.23 -15.67
N GLY A 49 10.39 9.25 -16.31
CA GLY A 49 10.14 8.65 -17.62
C GLY A 49 10.10 7.12 -17.62
N LYS A 50 10.02 6.47 -16.46
CA LYS A 50 9.92 5.01 -16.33
C LYS A 50 8.47 4.54 -16.42
N LEU A 51 7.83 4.85 -17.56
CA LEU A 51 6.38 4.73 -17.72
C LEU A 51 5.87 3.29 -17.65
N GLU A 52 6.59 2.33 -18.22
CA GLU A 52 6.19 0.91 -18.20
C GLU A 52 6.17 0.34 -16.77
N GLU A 53 7.18 0.69 -15.97
CA GLU A 53 7.26 0.26 -14.58
C GLU A 53 6.19 0.96 -13.73
N ALA A 54 5.99 2.26 -13.93
CA ALA A 54 4.92 3.02 -13.29
C ALA A 54 3.53 2.40 -13.58
N ARG A 55 3.26 2.00 -14.82
CA ARG A 55 2.00 1.35 -15.21
C ARG A 55 1.80 0.01 -14.52
N ARG A 56 2.85 -0.82 -14.46
CA ARG A 56 2.80 -2.10 -13.75
C ARG A 56 2.46 -1.95 -12.27
N TYR A 57 3.02 -0.94 -11.60
CA TYR A 57 2.72 -0.67 -10.19
C TYR A 57 1.33 -0.07 -10.01
N LEU A 58 0.87 0.79 -10.92
CA LEU A 58 -0.50 1.30 -10.92
C LEU A 58 -1.53 0.16 -11.08
N ASP A 59 -1.29 -0.79 -11.97
CA ASP A 59 -2.13 -1.99 -12.10
C ASP A 59 -2.16 -2.81 -10.80
N GLY A 60 -1.03 -2.85 -10.07
CA GLY A 60 -0.96 -3.43 -8.73
C GLY A 60 -1.86 -2.71 -7.73
N ILE A 61 -1.88 -1.38 -7.74
CA ILE A 61 -2.77 -0.57 -6.91
C ILE A 61 -4.24 -0.84 -7.27
N HIS A 62 -4.59 -0.89 -8.57
CA HIS A 62 -5.96 -1.20 -8.99
C HIS A 62 -6.41 -2.58 -8.52
N ARG A 63 -5.55 -3.61 -8.67
CA ARG A 63 -5.83 -4.95 -8.15
C ARG A 63 -6.01 -4.95 -6.63
N ALA A 64 -5.15 -4.24 -5.89
CA ALA A 64 -5.26 -4.12 -4.44
C ALA A 64 -6.57 -3.44 -4.02
N ASN A 65 -6.94 -2.33 -4.68
CA ASN A 65 -8.17 -1.62 -4.41
C ASN A 65 -9.42 -2.45 -4.71
N ALA A 66 -9.36 -3.34 -5.69
CA ALA A 66 -10.44 -4.24 -6.08
C ALA A 66 -10.64 -5.44 -5.14
N LEU A 67 -9.69 -5.75 -4.26
CA LEU A 67 -9.76 -6.89 -3.35
C LEU A 67 -11.06 -6.87 -2.53
N GLU A 68 -11.59 -8.05 -2.25
CA GLU A 68 -12.77 -8.21 -1.40
C GLU A 68 -12.42 -7.92 0.06
N MET A 69 -13.34 -7.25 0.76
CA MET A 69 -13.32 -7.13 2.20
C MET A 69 -14.76 -7.04 2.69
N GLU A 70 -15.09 -7.78 3.74
CA GLU A 70 -16.46 -7.86 4.29
C GLU A 70 -17.50 -8.32 3.26
N GLY A 71 -17.13 -9.24 2.36
CA GLY A 71 -18.03 -9.79 1.34
C GLY A 71 -18.38 -8.84 0.19
N ALA A 72 -17.69 -7.71 0.07
CA ALA A 72 -17.88 -6.75 -1.01
C ALA A 72 -16.58 -6.48 -1.77
N PRO A 73 -16.62 -6.39 -3.12
CA PRO A 73 -15.45 -6.00 -3.91
C PRO A 73 -15.13 -4.51 -3.70
N TRP A 74 -14.02 -4.07 -4.29
CA TRP A 74 -13.59 -2.67 -4.24
C TRP A 74 -13.45 -2.17 -2.81
N SER A 75 -12.66 -2.90 -2.01
CA SER A 75 -12.47 -2.58 -0.60
C SER A 75 -11.66 -1.32 -0.35
N PHE A 76 -10.76 -0.91 -1.25
CA PHE A 76 -9.77 0.15 -1.01
C PHE A 76 -9.10 -0.05 0.36
N PRO A 77 -8.39 -1.16 0.55
CA PRO A 77 -7.95 -1.58 1.88
C PRO A 77 -6.84 -0.67 2.38
N GLU A 78 -6.76 -0.52 3.70
CA GLU A 78 -5.67 0.20 4.36
C GLU A 78 -4.29 -0.35 3.99
N TYR A 79 -4.15 -1.68 4.02
CA TYR A 79 -2.97 -2.40 3.55
C TYR A 79 -3.36 -3.75 2.95
N VAL A 80 -2.41 -4.40 2.28
CA VAL A 80 -2.53 -5.76 1.74
C VAL A 80 -1.47 -6.63 2.39
N HIS A 81 -1.82 -7.85 2.78
CA HIS A 81 -0.87 -8.78 3.39
C HIS A 81 0.28 -9.13 2.43
N GLY A 82 1.53 -9.04 2.88
CA GLY A 82 2.75 -9.13 2.07
C GLY A 82 2.98 -10.43 1.28
N ARG A 83 2.45 -11.57 1.74
CA ARG A 83 2.50 -12.85 1.01
C ARG A 83 1.17 -13.37 0.48
N LYS A 84 0.10 -13.29 1.27
CA LYS A 84 -1.23 -13.83 0.93
C LYS A 84 -1.99 -12.93 -0.05
N PHE A 85 -1.59 -11.67 -0.19
CA PHE A 85 -2.27 -10.68 -1.03
C PHE A 85 -3.75 -10.48 -0.67
N THR A 86 -4.10 -10.64 0.60
CA THR A 86 -5.44 -10.38 1.14
C THR A 86 -5.55 -8.96 1.69
N ALA A 87 -6.71 -8.33 1.55
CA ALA A 87 -7.02 -7.03 2.14
C ALA A 87 -6.96 -7.08 3.68
N GLY A 88 -6.46 -6.01 4.31
CA GLY A 88 -6.40 -5.89 5.75
C GLY A 88 -6.52 -4.44 6.22
N GLY A 89 -6.75 -4.29 7.54
CA GLY A 89 -6.92 -2.99 8.18
C GLY A 89 -8.34 -2.45 7.98
N THR A 90 -8.46 -1.18 7.64
CA THR A 90 -9.75 -0.48 7.46
C THR A 90 -10.19 -0.49 6.01
N ARG A 91 -11.48 -0.74 5.75
CA ARG A 91 -12.10 -0.64 4.42
C ARG A 91 -12.27 0.85 4.01
N GLN A 92 -12.38 1.13 2.72
CA GLN A 92 -12.65 2.45 2.14
C GLN A 92 -11.60 3.51 2.52
N GLN A 93 -10.32 3.14 2.55
CA GLN A 93 -9.28 4.10 2.86
C GLN A 93 -9.04 5.10 1.74
N GLY A 94 -9.20 6.38 2.09
CA GLY A 94 -9.04 7.50 1.17
C GLY A 94 -7.63 7.55 0.56
N TRP A 95 -6.59 7.20 1.32
CA TRP A 95 -5.23 7.16 0.77
C TRP A 95 -5.00 6.06 -0.26
N SER A 96 -5.76 4.96 -0.20
CA SER A 96 -5.63 3.84 -1.14
C SER A 96 -6.33 4.17 -2.45
N ALA A 97 -7.48 4.86 -2.37
CA ALA A 97 -8.12 5.48 -3.52
C ALA A 97 -7.23 6.58 -4.13
N ALA A 98 -6.70 7.47 -3.30
CA ALA A 98 -5.83 8.57 -3.75
C ALA A 98 -4.57 8.06 -4.47
N ALA A 99 -4.01 6.92 -4.06
CA ALA A 99 -2.87 6.31 -4.74
C ALA A 99 -3.14 5.99 -6.22
N ALA A 100 -4.34 5.50 -6.54
CA ALA A 100 -4.74 5.23 -7.92
C ALA A 100 -4.88 6.53 -8.72
N VAL A 101 -5.50 7.56 -8.13
CA VAL A 101 -5.67 8.88 -8.75
C VAL A 101 -4.31 9.53 -9.02
N ILE A 102 -3.42 9.55 -8.03
CA ILE A 102 -2.05 10.05 -8.15
C ILE A 102 -1.30 9.33 -9.27
N GLY A 103 -1.32 8.00 -9.28
CA GLY A 103 -0.59 7.21 -10.26
C GLY A 103 -1.12 7.40 -11.68
N HIS A 104 -2.44 7.47 -11.85
CA HIS A 104 -3.08 7.74 -13.13
C HIS A 104 -2.66 9.10 -13.69
N HIS A 105 -2.84 10.16 -12.90
CA HIS A 105 -2.47 11.51 -13.31
C HIS A 105 -0.96 11.68 -13.56
N ALA A 106 -0.11 11.01 -12.79
CA ALA A 106 1.33 11.02 -13.03
C ALA A 106 1.70 10.39 -14.39
N LEU A 107 1.06 9.28 -14.78
CA LEU A 107 1.27 8.65 -16.09
C LEU A 107 0.73 9.49 -17.26
N GLU A 108 -0.28 10.32 -17.03
CA GLU A 108 -0.80 11.29 -18.01
C GLU A 108 0.04 12.57 -18.09
N GLY A 109 1.10 12.71 -17.30
CA GLY A 109 1.95 13.89 -17.27
C GLY A 109 1.35 15.08 -16.51
N VAL A 110 0.32 14.85 -15.68
CA VAL A 110 -0.31 15.86 -14.83
C VAL A 110 -0.01 15.55 -13.35
N PRO A 111 1.22 15.75 -12.86
CA PRO A 111 1.59 15.31 -11.51
C PRO A 111 0.79 16.09 -10.43
N LEU A 112 0.08 15.34 -9.57
CA LEU A 112 -0.65 15.90 -8.42
C LEU A 112 0.24 16.13 -7.19
N LEU A 113 1.37 15.42 -7.14
CA LEU A 113 2.42 15.67 -6.16
C LEU A 113 3.37 16.69 -6.78
N ARG A 114 3.67 17.78 -6.06
CA ARG A 114 4.57 18.82 -6.56
C ARG A 114 5.96 18.23 -6.87
N GLY A 115 6.29 18.10 -8.14
CA GLY A 115 7.67 18.20 -8.62
C GLY A 115 8.10 19.67 -8.53
N ARG A 116 9.34 19.95 -8.16
CA ARG A 116 9.87 21.32 -8.05
C ARG A 116 9.70 22.10 -9.38
N PRO A 117 9.64 23.45 -9.32
CA PRO A 117 9.65 24.34 -10.50
C PRO A 117 10.86 24.12 -11.41
#